data_AF-F6YXL4-F1
#
_entry.id   AF-F6YXL4-F1
#
_cell.length_a   1.000
_cell.length_b   1.000
_cell.length_c   1.000
_cell.angle_alpha   90.00
_cell.angle_beta   90.00
_cell.angle_gamma   90.00
#
_symmetry.space_group_name_H-M   'P 1'
#
loop_
_entity.id
_entity.type
_entity.pdbx_description
1 polymer ?
#
loop_
_entity_poly.entity_id
_entity_poly.type
_entity_poly.pdbx_seq_one_letter_code
_entity_poly.pdbx_strand_id
1 'polypeptide(L)' 'MNLDVSLFERLVRNGLPFAQLTCQHRMKPRIADLIRPHIYKTLTDNNNVKNYKEIAGVEKSVFFISHEEKEEMVDKSK' A
#
# COMPACT_ATOMS: atom_id res chain seq x y z
N MET A 1 -15.32 -18.64 -17.06
CA MET A 1 -14.01 -18.00 -17.32
C MET A 1 -13.68 -17.14 -16.10
N ASN A 2 -12.54 -17.33 -15.45
CA ASN A 2 -12.14 -16.52 -14.28
C ASN A 2 -11.57 -15.17 -14.72
N LEU A 3 -12.44 -14.23 -15.09
CA LEU A 3 -12.05 -12.90 -15.58
C LEU A 3 -11.48 -12.01 -14.47
N ASP A 4 -11.66 -12.36 -13.20
CA ASP A 4 -11.15 -11.62 -12.05
C ASP A 4 -9.62 -11.77 -11.86
N VAL A 5 -8.98 -12.68 -12.60
CA VAL A 5 -7.54 -12.92 -12.52
C VAL A 5 -6.85 -12.30 -13.73
N SER A 6 -5.99 -11.33 -13.47
CA SER A 6 -5.18 -10.66 -14.49
C SER A 6 -4.29 -11.64 -15.25
N LEU A 7 -3.94 -11.32 -16.50
CA LEU A 7 -3.00 -12.14 -17.29
C LEU A 7 -1.66 -12.30 -16.57
N PHE A 8 -1.14 -11.21 -15.98
CA PHE A 8 0.12 -11.24 -15.23
C PHE A 8 0.08 -12.27 -14.09
N GLU A 9 -0.97 -12.25 -13.29
CA GLU A 9 -1.14 -13.20 -12.20
C GLU A 9 -1.26 -14.64 -12.70
N ARG A 10 -1.95 -14.87 -13.82
CA ARG A 10 -2.00 -16.20 -14.45
C ARG A 10 -0.62 -16.68 -14.89
N LEU A 11 0.19 -15.81 -15.48
CA LEU A 11 1.55 -16.15 -15.91
C LEU A 11 2.44 -16.50 -14.71
N VAL A 12 2.38 -15.71 -13.64
CA VAL A 12 3.12 -15.99 -12.39
C VAL A 12 2.66 -17.31 -11.78
N ARG A 13 1.34 -17.55 -11.68
CA ARG A 13 0.78 -18.81 -11.16
C ARG A 13 1.14 -20.04 -12.01
N ASN A 14 1.34 -19.86 -13.32
CA ASN A 14 1.79 -20.91 -14.23
C ASN A 14 3.31 -21.15 -14.22
N GLY A 15 4.04 -20.52 -13.29
CA GLY A 15 5.46 -20.78 -13.08
C GLY A 15 6.40 -20.04 -14.05
N LEU A 16 5.91 -19.02 -14.76
CA LEU A 16 6.82 -18.18 -15.54
C LEU A 16 7.76 -17.43 -14.59
N PRO A 17 9.06 -17.30 -14.95
CA PRO A 17 10.01 -16.53 -14.17
C PRO A 17 9.58 -15.06 -14.14
N PHE A 18 9.71 -14.44 -12.97
CA PHE A 18 9.44 -13.02 -12.76
C PHE A 18 10.55 -12.42 -11.89
N ALA A 19 10.72 -11.11 -12.03
CA ALA A 19 11.58 -10.32 -11.17
C ALA A 19 10.71 -9.35 -10.36
N GLN A 20 11.06 -9.15 -9.10
CA GLN A 20 10.39 -8.20 -8.23
C GLN A 20 11.36 -7.10 -7.81
N LEU A 21 10.97 -5.84 -7.98
CA LEU A 21 11.70 -4.71 -7.42
C LEU A 21 11.48 -4.67 -5.91
N THR A 22 12.58 -4.59 -5.17
CA THR A 22 12.58 -4.60 -3.70
C THR A 22 12.81 -3.22 -3.10
N CYS A 23 13.32 -2.25 -3.86
CA CYS A 23 13.59 -0.90 -3.39
C CYS A 23 12.44 0.05 -3.75
N GLN A 24 11.90 0.77 -2.77
CA GLN A 24 10.83 1.74 -2.95
C GLN A 24 11.35 3.18 -2.79
N HIS A 25 10.79 4.10 -3.58
CA HIS A 25 11.31 5.47 -3.74
C HIS A 25 10.26 6.55 -3.43
N ARG A 26 9.06 6.18 -2.97
CA ARG A 26 7.89 7.09 -2.87
C ARG A 26 7.30 7.20 -1.48
N MET A 27 7.12 6.10 -0.75
CA MET A 27 6.50 6.12 0.56
C MET A 27 7.50 6.56 1.62
N LYS A 28 7.08 7.37 2.59
CA LYS A 28 7.87 7.59 3.80
C LYS A 28 7.98 6.25 4.55
N PRO A 29 9.12 5.91 5.19
CA PRO A 29 9.31 4.61 5.84
C PRO A 29 8.17 4.22 6.81
N ARG A 30 7.62 5.18 7.57
CA ARG A 30 6.47 4.96 8.46
C ARG A 30 5.21 4.44 7.77
N ILE A 31 4.98 4.81 6.51
CA ILE A 31 3.87 4.29 5.71
C ILE A 31 4.22 2.89 5.18
N ALA A 32 5.46 2.69 4.72
CA ALA A 32 5.93 1.39 4.25
C ALA A 32 5.90 0.32 5.37
N ASP A 33 6.12 0.72 6.62
CA ASP A 33 6.02 -0.15 7.80
C ASP A 33 4.60 -0.66 8.06
N LEU A 34 3.54 -0.07 7.50
CA LEU A 34 2.18 -0.59 7.62
C LEU A 34 1.96 -1.83 6.73
N ILE A 35 2.63 -1.88 5.59
CA ILE A 35 2.47 -2.95 4.59
C ILE A 35 3.59 -3.99 4.67
N ARG A 36 4.74 -3.65 5.27
CA ARG A 36 5.84 -4.57 5.57
C ARG A 36 5.70 -5.12 6.99
N PRO A 37 5.89 -6.43 7.23
CA PRO A 37 6.23 -7.48 6.27
C PRO A 37 5.00 -8.19 5.68
N HIS A 38 3.78 -7.75 6.01
CA HIS A 38 2.54 -8.49 5.75
C HIS A 38 2.24 -8.69 4.25
N ILE A 39 2.39 -7.65 3.44
CA ILE A 39 2.16 -7.70 1.98
C ILE A 39 3.49 -7.87 1.24
N TYR A 40 4.51 -7.13 1.65
CA TYR A 40 5.84 -7.17 1.03
C TYR A 40 6.91 -7.57 2.03
N LYS A 41 7.43 -8.80 1.89
CA LYS A 41 8.44 -9.36 2.80
C LYS A 41 9.83 -8.74 2.65
N THR A 42 10.17 -8.29 1.43
CA THR A 42 11.54 -7.88 1.05
C THR A 42 11.65 -6.40 0.67
N LEU A 43 10.63 -5.58 1.01
CA LEU A 43 10.62 -4.16 0.66
C LEU A 43 11.65 -3.37 1.48
N THR A 44 12.45 -2.58 0.79
CA THR A 44 13.52 -1.72 1.31
C THR A 44 13.31 -0.28 0.87
N ASP A 45 13.75 0.66 1.70
CA ASP A 45 13.55 2.10 1.46
C ASP A 45 14.80 2.74 0.86
N ASN A 46 14.63 3.42 -0.27
CA ASN A 46 15.71 4.23 -0.83
C ASN A 46 16.02 5.43 0.09
N ASN A 47 17.25 5.96 0.01
CA ASN A 47 17.68 7.11 0.79
C ASN A 47 16.84 8.38 0.53
N ASN A 48 16.27 8.54 -0.67
CA ASN A 48 15.41 9.67 -0.99
C ASN A 48 14.23 9.81 -0.01
N VAL A 49 13.56 8.71 0.34
CA VAL A 49 12.37 8.74 1.19
C VAL A 49 12.67 8.94 2.67
N LYS A 50 13.90 8.64 3.09
CA LYS A 50 14.36 8.84 4.47
C LYS A 50 14.57 10.33 4.78
N ASN A 51 14.79 11.13 3.75
CA ASN A 51 15.03 12.57 3.86
C ASN A 51 13.75 13.41 3.75
N TYR A 52 12.57 12.79 3.69
CA TYR A 52 11.31 13.52 3.63
C TYR A 52 11.07 14.27 4.93
N LYS A 53 10.86 15.59 4.81
CA LYS A 53 10.56 16.47 5.94
C LYS A 53 9.36 15.96 6.72
N GLU A 54 9.37 16.25 8.01
CA GLU A 54 8.20 16.01 8.85
C GLU A 54 7.12 17.05 8.57
N ILE A 55 5.88 16.67 8.83
CA ILE A 55 4.73 17.57 8.63
C ILE A 55 4.73 18.53 9.81
N ALA A 56 4.87 19.82 9.56
CA ALA A 56 4.86 20.83 10.61
C ALA A 56 3.53 20.79 11.38
N GLY A 57 3.61 20.80 12.71
CA GLY A 57 2.44 20.77 13.59
C GLY A 57 1.87 19.38 13.86
N VAL A 58 2.50 18.30 13.37
CA VAL A 58 2.04 16.93 13.62
C VAL A 58 3.21 16.07 14.08
N GLU A 59 3.05 15.35 15.20
CA GLU A 59 4.11 14.50 15.78
C GLU A 59 4.46 13.32 14.86
N LYS A 60 3.48 12.77 14.14
CA LYS A 60 3.66 11.59 13.28
C LYS A 60 3.07 11.84 11.91
N SER A 61 3.77 11.36 10.88
CA SER A 61 3.30 11.48 9.48
C SER A 61 2.16 10.51 9.12
N VAL A 62 1.71 9.69 10.06
CA VAL A 62 0.62 8.71 9.90
C VAL A 62 -0.19 8.66 11.20
N PHE A 63 -1.51 8.76 11.09
CA PHE A 63 -2.45 8.61 12.20
C PHE A 63 -3.72 7.92 11.71
N PHE A 64 -4.37 7.17 12.59
CA PHE A 64 -5.69 6.58 12.35
C PHE A 64 -6.70 7.29 13.24
N ILE A 65 -7.80 7.74 12.65
CA ILE A 65 -8.92 8.33 13.39
C ILE A 65 -10.03 7.29 13.45
N SER A 66 -10.41 6.91 14.66
CA SER A 66 -11.63 6.13 14.88
C SER A 66 -12.83 7.06 14.79
N HIS A 67 -13.72 6.78 13.86
CA HIS A 67 -14.96 7.52 13.65
C HIS A 67 -16.15 6.56 13.85
N GLU A 68 -17.13 7.00 14.63
CA GLU A 68 -18.26 6.16 15.07
C GLU A 68 -19.61 6.61 14.48
N GLU A 69 -19.63 7.64 13.64
CA GLU A 69 -20.88 8.04 12.99
C GLU A 69 -21.26 7.05 11.90
N LYS A 70 -22.58 6.88 11.72
CA LYS A 70 -23.12 5.96 10.71
C LYS A 70 -23.01 6.59 9.33
N GLU A 71 -22.65 5.77 8.35
CA GLU A 71 -22.72 6.16 6.94
C GLU A 71 -24.18 6.46 6.56
N GLU A 72 -24.40 7.56 5.82
CA GLU A 72 -25.72 7.84 5.27
C GLU A 72 -26.11 6.76 4.27
N MET A 73 -27.33 6.23 4.41
CA MET A 73 -27.87 5.32 3.42
C MET A 73 -28.19 6.10 2.15
N VAL A 74 -27.38 5.92 1.11
CA VAL A 74 -27.77 6.32 -0.24
C VAL A 74 -28.94 5.44 -0.65
N ASP A 75 -30.14 6.03 -0.76
CA ASP A 75 -31.30 5.38 -1.35
C ASP A 75 -30.95 4.97 -2.79
N LYS A 76 -30.91 3.66 -3.06
CA LYS A 76 -30.57 3.10 -4.38
C LYS A 76 -31.70 3.26 -5.40
N SER A 77 -32.72 4.06 -5.07
CA SER A 77 -33.80 4.42 -5.97
C SER A 77 -33.36 5.54 -6.93
N LYS A 78 -32.52 5.22 -7.92
CA LYS A 78 -32.39 5.98 -9.17
C LYS A 78 -31.80 5.13 -10.28
#